data_AF-A0A1Q7N7T1-F1
#
_entry.id   AF-A0A1Q7N7T1-F1
#
_cell.length_a   1.000
_cell.length_b   1.000
_cell.length_c   1.000
_cell.angle_alpha   90.00
_cell.angle_beta   90.00
_cell.angle_gamma   90.00
#
_symmetry.space_group_name_H-M   'P 1'
#
loop_
_entity.id
_entity.type
_entity.pdbx_description
1 polymer ?
#
loop_
_entity_poly.entity_id
_entity_poly.type
_entity_poly.pdbx_seq_one_letter_code
_entity_poly.pdbx_strand_id
1 'polypeptide(L)'
;YFRGKLTYAMRFAAPPERDNPIVGLGVQVITPNAGLRSPDVYVTHKAVTAFADGDVHQSNASYRRPLEKSARALLREIGPDWEVVLLGSVASPKYVDVLTAIFGDRLLFPIDFVGRGDMSRGGLLLRKAREGVELPYVPVRGAVLHGARPPKLPPIKWAVRG
;
A
#
# COMPACT_ATOMS: atom_id res chain seq x y z
N TYR A 1 -10.24 -7.64 -0.56
CA TYR A 1 -8.79 -7.29 -0.64
C TYR A 1 -8.45 -5.98 0.06
N PHE A 2 -9.06 -4.85 -0.31
CA PHE A 2 -8.74 -3.52 0.26
C PHE A 2 -8.80 -3.47 1.80
N ARG A 3 -9.86 -4.02 2.41
CA ARG A 3 -10.01 -4.11 3.88
C ARG A 3 -8.78 -4.71 4.56
N GLY A 4 -8.19 -5.77 4.03
CA GLY A 4 -7.00 -6.40 4.61
C GLY A 4 -5.79 -5.46 4.61
N LYS A 5 -5.59 -4.71 3.52
CA LYS A 5 -4.52 -3.71 3.42
C LYS A 5 -4.70 -2.60 4.45
N LEU A 6 -5.91 -2.03 4.54
CA LEU A 6 -6.19 -0.96 5.47
C LEU A 6 -6.07 -1.42 6.93
N THR A 7 -6.65 -2.58 7.28
CA THR A 7 -6.55 -3.12 8.64
C THR A 7 -5.11 -3.39 9.06
N TYR A 8 -4.29 -3.95 8.17
CA TYR A 8 -2.89 -4.20 8.45
C TYR A 8 -2.08 -2.90 8.56
N ALA A 9 -2.25 -1.97 7.61
CA ALA A 9 -1.57 -0.68 7.65
C ALA A 9 -1.88 0.09 8.94
N MET A 10 -3.16 0.17 9.33
CA MET A 10 -3.56 0.84 10.57
C MET A 10 -3.04 0.14 11.84
N ARG A 11 -2.66 -1.14 11.76
CA ARG A 11 -2.12 -1.89 12.90
C ARG A 11 -0.62 -1.64 13.10
N PHE A 12 0.14 -1.51 12.02
CA PHE A 12 1.60 -1.51 12.06
C PHE A 12 2.25 -0.20 11.61
N ALA A 13 1.51 0.72 10.96
CA ALA A 13 2.06 2.03 10.61
C ALA A 13 2.49 2.78 11.88
N ALA A 14 3.74 3.25 11.86
CA ALA A 14 4.37 3.96 12.96
C ALA A 14 5.03 5.23 12.43
N PRO A 15 4.31 6.21 11.88
CA PRO A 15 4.94 7.42 11.33
C PRO A 15 5.69 8.25 12.40
N PRO A 16 6.68 9.07 12.02
CA PRO A 16 7.44 9.91 12.95
C PRO A 16 6.57 10.91 13.71
N GLU A 17 5.71 11.63 12.99
CA GLU A 17 4.85 12.70 13.53
C GLU A 17 3.41 12.47 13.06
N ARG A 18 2.51 12.16 13.99
CA ARG A 18 1.12 11.78 13.67
C ARG A 18 0.23 12.98 13.34
N ASP A 19 0.60 14.15 13.81
CA ASP A 19 -0.04 15.44 13.57
C ASP A 19 0.44 16.12 12.28
N ASN A 20 1.50 15.60 11.64
CA ASN A 20 1.94 16.08 10.34
C ASN A 20 0.80 15.91 9.30
N PRO A 21 0.38 16.97 8.59
CA PRO A 21 -0.80 16.95 7.72
C PRO A 21 -0.63 16.09 6.45
N ILE A 22 0.61 15.75 6.09
CA ILE A 22 0.94 14.94 4.91
C ILE A 22 1.11 13.47 5.33
N VAL A 23 1.85 13.22 6.40
CA VAL A 23 2.15 11.86 6.88
C VAL A 23 0.93 11.27 7.60
N GLY A 24 0.31 12.04 8.49
CA GLY A 24 -0.84 11.66 9.30
C GLY A 24 -0.59 10.36 10.06
N LEU A 25 -1.51 9.40 9.92
CA LEU A 25 -1.39 8.07 10.54
C LEU A 25 -0.38 7.13 9.82
N GLY A 26 0.39 7.63 8.85
CA GLY A 26 1.35 6.83 8.09
C GLY A 26 0.70 5.88 7.08
N VAL A 27 -0.60 6.05 6.81
CA VAL A 27 -1.35 5.22 5.86
C VAL A 27 -1.80 6.09 4.68
N GLN A 28 -1.43 5.65 3.48
CA GLN A 28 -1.70 6.39 2.24
C GLN A 28 -2.38 5.49 1.20
N VAL A 29 -3.38 6.04 0.52
CA VAL A 29 -4.14 5.40 -0.55
C VAL A 29 -3.74 6.03 -1.88
N ILE A 30 -3.31 5.20 -2.83
CA ILE A 30 -3.04 5.63 -4.20
C ILE A 30 -4.37 5.81 -4.92
N THR A 31 -4.58 6.99 -5.51
CA THR A 31 -5.79 7.32 -6.28
C THR A 31 -5.50 7.44 -7.78
N PRO A 32 -6.51 7.27 -8.66
CA PRO A 32 -6.33 7.37 -10.12
C PRO A 32 -5.97 8.75 -10.66
N ASN A 33 -6.19 9.83 -9.92
CA ASN A 33 -6.00 11.19 -10.41
C ASN A 33 -5.59 12.22 -9.34
N ALA A 34 -5.51 11.84 -8.06
CA ALA A 34 -5.29 12.76 -6.95
C ALA A 34 -4.04 12.43 -6.11
N GLY A 35 -3.21 11.47 -6.56
CA GLY A 35 -2.00 11.03 -5.88
C GLY A 35 -2.25 10.19 -4.64
N LEU A 36 -1.38 10.31 -3.64
CA LEU A 36 -1.52 9.72 -2.31
C LEU A 36 -2.50 10.54 -1.47
N ARG A 37 -3.43 9.85 -0.78
CA ARG A 37 -4.41 10.45 0.12
C ARG A 37 -4.52 9.66 1.42
N SER A 38 -4.79 10.35 2.53
CA SER A 38 -5.18 9.70 3.78
C SER A 38 -6.47 8.87 3.57
N PRO A 39 -6.60 7.69 4.21
CA PRO A 39 -7.82 6.92 4.20
C PRO A 39 -9.02 7.65 4.83
N ASP A 40 -8.79 8.71 5.60
CA ASP A 40 -9.84 9.50 6.26
C ASP A 40 -10.38 10.63 5.37
N VAL A 41 -9.81 10.83 4.18
CA VAL A 41 -10.33 11.81 3.22
C VAL A 41 -11.71 11.37 2.74
N TYR A 42 -12.73 12.17 3.05
CA TYR A 42 -14.09 11.95 2.55
C TYR A 42 -14.13 11.99 1.02
N VAL A 43 -14.67 10.93 0.43
CA VAL A 43 -14.84 10.81 -1.02
C VAL A 43 -16.21 11.35 -1.41
N THR A 44 -16.23 12.39 -2.23
CA THR A 44 -17.48 12.96 -2.78
C THR A 44 -17.91 12.24 -4.04
N HIS A 45 -19.18 12.36 -4.43
CA HIS A 45 -19.68 11.84 -5.71
C HIS A 45 -18.83 12.32 -6.90
N LYS A 46 -18.52 13.62 -6.94
CA LYS A 46 -17.65 14.20 -7.98
C LYS A 46 -16.27 13.53 -8.04
N ALA A 47 -15.69 13.21 -6.87
CA ALA A 47 -14.41 12.50 -6.81
C ALA A 47 -14.54 11.06 -7.35
N VAL A 48 -15.62 10.34 -7.01
CA VAL A 48 -15.88 8.99 -7.55
C VAL A 48 -15.99 9.01 -9.08
N THR A 49 -16.77 9.94 -9.64
CA THR A 49 -16.88 10.09 -11.10
C THR A 49 -15.50 10.35 -11.73
N ALA A 50 -14.74 11.30 -11.19
CA ALA A 50 -13.41 11.60 -11.69
C ALA A 50 -12.43 10.41 -11.57
N PHE A 51 -12.57 9.57 -10.54
CA PHE A 51 -11.76 8.36 -10.38
C PHE A 51 -12.09 7.31 -11.45
N ALA A 52 -13.36 7.18 -11.84
CA ALA A 52 -13.80 6.24 -12.86
C ALA A 52 -13.24 6.59 -14.25
N ASP A 53 -13.12 7.88 -14.55
CA ASP A 53 -12.58 8.39 -15.81
C ASP A 53 -11.04 8.35 -15.88
N GLY A 54 -10.37 8.09 -14.75
CA GLY A 54 -8.91 8.13 -14.65
C GLY A 54 -8.24 6.89 -15.25
N ASP A 55 -7.52 7.08 -16.37
CA ASP A 55 -6.66 6.04 -16.93
C ASP A 55 -5.38 5.86 -16.08
N VAL A 56 -5.32 4.76 -15.32
CA VAL A 56 -4.17 4.44 -14.46
C VAL A 56 -3.09 3.75 -15.29
N HIS A 57 -2.21 4.56 -15.90
CA HIS A 57 -1.10 4.09 -16.72
C HIS A 57 0.18 4.91 -16.48
N GLN A 58 1.37 4.28 -16.46
CA GLN A 58 2.63 4.97 -16.15
C GLN A 58 3.02 6.08 -17.13
N SER A 59 2.60 5.97 -18.38
CA SER A 59 2.81 7.01 -19.40
C SER A 59 1.74 8.11 -19.36
N ASN A 60 0.64 7.93 -18.61
CA ASN A 60 -0.38 8.95 -18.46
C ASN A 60 0.10 10.02 -17.47
N ALA A 61 0.48 11.19 -18.00
CA ALA A 61 0.94 12.32 -17.20
C ALA A 61 -0.10 12.81 -16.17
N SER A 62 -1.40 12.73 -16.49
CA SER A 62 -2.48 13.16 -15.60
C SER A 62 -2.64 12.25 -14.38
N TYR A 63 -2.28 10.98 -14.50
CA TYR A 63 -2.18 10.04 -13.37
C TYR A 63 -0.84 10.18 -12.64
N ARG A 64 0.26 10.21 -13.41
CA ARG A 64 1.63 10.17 -12.88
C ARG A 64 1.99 11.41 -12.07
N ARG A 65 1.68 12.62 -12.56
CA ARG A 65 2.09 13.88 -11.91
C ARG A 65 1.52 14.03 -10.49
N PRO A 66 0.22 13.78 -10.21
CA PRO A 66 -0.31 13.80 -8.85
C PRO A 66 0.37 12.77 -7.92
N LEU A 67 0.63 11.56 -8.42
CA LEU A 67 1.30 10.51 -7.65
C LEU A 67 2.73 10.91 -7.28
N GLU A 68 3.52 11.37 -8.26
CA GLU A 68 4.90 11.81 -8.02
C GLU A 68 4.95 12.99 -7.05
N LYS A 69 4.08 13.99 -7.24
CA LYS A 69 4.04 15.18 -6.38
C LYS A 69 3.80 14.81 -4.92
N SER A 70 2.79 13.97 -4.68
CA SER A 70 2.42 13.54 -3.33
C SER A 70 3.44 12.57 -2.72
N ALA A 71 4.02 11.65 -3.50
CA ALA A 71 5.09 10.76 -3.04
C ALA A 71 6.37 11.52 -2.68
N ARG A 72 6.77 12.52 -3.46
CA ARG A 72 7.91 13.39 -3.13
C ARG A 72 7.65 14.25 -1.90
N ALA A 73 6.42 14.71 -1.71
CA ALA A 73 6.03 15.40 -0.48
C ALA A 73 6.18 14.46 0.72
N LEU A 74 5.60 13.26 0.65
CA LEU A 74 5.73 12.25 1.70
C LEU A 74 7.20 11.94 2.02
N LEU A 75 8.05 11.72 1.00
CA LEU A 75 9.48 11.43 1.18
C LEU A 75 10.21 12.52 1.98
N ARG A 76 9.88 13.80 1.75
CA ARG A 76 10.48 14.91 2.49
C ARG A 76 10.03 14.92 3.94
N GLU A 77 8.75 14.73 4.18
CA GLU A 77 8.15 14.82 5.52
C GLU A 77 8.54 13.64 6.41
N ILE A 78 8.68 12.43 5.86
CA ILE A 78 9.09 11.27 6.65
C ILE A 78 10.60 11.26 6.94
N GLY A 79 11.43 12.15 6.39
CA GLY A 79 12.87 12.13 6.61
C GLY A 79 13.60 10.90 6.04
N PRO A 80 14.90 10.70 6.32
CA PRO A 80 15.72 9.62 5.74
C PRO A 80 15.53 8.25 6.40
N ASP A 81 15.14 8.21 7.67
CA ASP A 81 15.21 7.00 8.52
C ASP A 81 14.00 6.07 8.43
N TRP A 82 13.01 6.46 7.63
CA TRP A 82 11.70 5.79 7.62
C TRP A 82 11.49 4.94 6.37
N GLU A 83 10.81 3.82 6.49
CA GLU A 83 10.52 2.94 5.36
C GLU A 83 9.10 3.17 4.84
N VAL A 84 8.88 2.87 3.55
CA VAL A 84 7.56 2.96 2.91
C VAL A 84 7.16 1.58 2.41
N VAL A 85 6.07 1.04 2.95
CA VAL A 85 5.62 -0.32 2.63
C VAL A 85 4.45 -0.30 1.64
N LEU A 86 4.65 -0.85 0.45
CA LEU A 86 3.62 -0.98 -0.59
C LEU A 86 2.79 -2.27 -0.37
N LEU A 87 1.55 -2.12 0.10
CA LEU A 87 0.64 -3.27 0.33
C LEU A 87 -0.27 -3.60 -0.87
N GLY A 88 -0.34 -2.72 -1.87
CA GLY A 88 -1.25 -2.82 -3.02
C GLY A 88 -0.52 -2.96 -4.35
N SER A 89 -0.99 -3.86 -5.21
CA SER A 89 -0.56 -3.95 -6.62
C SER A 89 0.96 -3.98 -6.81
N VAL A 90 1.67 -4.66 -5.91
CA VAL A 90 3.15 -4.72 -5.82
C VAL A 90 3.86 -5.23 -7.07
N ALA A 91 3.14 -5.87 -8.00
CA ALA A 91 3.69 -6.38 -9.25
C ALA A 91 3.25 -5.55 -10.48
N SER A 92 2.60 -4.40 -10.27
CA SER A 92 2.09 -3.57 -11.37
C SER A 92 3.07 -2.41 -11.63
N PRO A 93 3.71 -2.38 -12.82
CA PRO A 93 4.71 -1.35 -13.17
C PRO A 93 4.19 0.09 -13.00
N LYS A 94 2.89 0.30 -13.22
CA LYS A 94 2.24 1.61 -13.09
C LYS A 94 2.35 2.28 -11.73
N TYR A 95 2.55 1.49 -10.67
CA TYR A 95 2.82 2.00 -9.33
C TYR A 95 4.30 1.82 -8.98
N VAL A 96 4.82 0.62 -9.23
CA VAL A 96 6.16 0.21 -8.81
C VAL A 96 7.22 1.12 -9.41
N ASP A 97 7.21 1.35 -10.72
CA ASP A 97 8.26 2.13 -11.39
C ASP A 97 8.28 3.57 -10.87
N VAL A 98 7.10 4.18 -10.71
CA VAL A 98 6.95 5.56 -10.23
C VAL A 98 7.43 5.69 -8.78
N LEU A 99 7.02 4.78 -7.91
CA LEU A 99 7.33 4.84 -6.49
C LEU A 99 8.78 4.45 -6.21
N THR A 100 9.34 3.44 -6.89
CA THR A 100 10.74 3.04 -6.77
C THR A 100 11.68 4.14 -7.23
N ALA A 101 11.33 4.89 -8.27
CA ALA A 101 12.11 6.05 -8.72
C ALA A 101 12.18 7.20 -7.68
N ILE A 102 11.27 7.23 -6.70
CA ILE A 102 11.22 8.26 -5.66
C ILE A 102 11.80 7.76 -4.34
N PHE A 103 11.33 6.61 -3.86
CA PHE A 103 11.69 6.07 -2.55
C PHE A 103 12.95 5.17 -2.60
N GLY A 104 13.38 4.73 -3.78
CA GLY A 104 14.55 3.88 -3.93
C GLY A 104 14.43 2.57 -3.15
N ASP A 105 15.48 2.23 -2.41
CA ASP A 105 15.57 0.99 -1.63
C ASP A 105 14.65 1.01 -0.38
N ARG A 106 14.14 2.19 -0.01
CA ARG A 106 13.18 2.37 1.10
C ARG A 106 11.74 2.01 0.72
N LEU A 107 11.47 1.74 -0.57
CA LEU A 107 10.20 1.18 -0.98
C LEU A 107 10.23 -0.33 -0.77
N LEU A 108 9.53 -0.78 0.25
CA LEU A 108 9.47 -2.18 0.63
C LEU A 108 8.11 -2.80 0.29
N PHE A 109 8.05 -4.13 0.31
CA PHE A 109 6.80 -4.87 0.27
C PHE A 109 6.92 -6.18 1.08
N PRO A 110 5.79 -6.78 1.50
CA PRO A 110 5.83 -8.08 2.18
C PRO A 110 6.25 -9.19 1.22
N ILE A 111 7.37 -9.87 1.51
CA ILE A 111 7.87 -10.97 0.65
C ILE A 111 6.85 -12.10 0.49
N ASP A 112 6.03 -12.32 1.52
CA ASP A 112 4.94 -13.30 1.52
C ASP A 112 3.84 -13.01 0.48
N PHE A 113 3.88 -11.87 -0.23
CA PHE A 113 2.96 -11.57 -1.33
C PHE A 113 3.31 -12.31 -2.62
N VAL A 114 4.56 -12.74 -2.80
CA VAL A 114 5.01 -13.41 -4.02
C VAL A 114 4.16 -14.67 -4.25
N GLY A 115 3.66 -14.83 -5.47
CA GLY A 115 2.80 -15.95 -5.86
C GLY A 115 1.37 -15.92 -5.28
N ARG A 116 0.98 -14.89 -4.49
CA ARG A 116 -0.36 -14.78 -3.91
C ARG A 116 -1.29 -13.88 -4.72
N GLY A 117 -2.48 -14.39 -5.05
CA GLY A 117 -3.59 -13.57 -5.56
C GLY A 117 -4.14 -12.57 -4.54
N ASP A 118 -4.91 -11.58 -4.99
CA ASP A 118 -5.43 -10.47 -4.16
C ASP A 118 -6.17 -10.94 -2.91
N MET A 119 -7.07 -11.92 -3.04
CA MET A 119 -7.84 -12.43 -1.92
C MET A 119 -6.97 -13.17 -0.90
N SER A 120 -5.95 -13.91 -1.36
CA SER A 120 -5.00 -14.59 -0.46
C SER A 120 -4.13 -13.59 0.30
N ARG A 121 -3.67 -12.51 -0.36
CA ARG A 121 -2.95 -11.42 0.31
C ARG A 121 -3.83 -10.72 1.34
N GLY A 122 -5.07 -10.40 0.97
CA GLY A 122 -6.03 -9.80 1.90
C GLY A 122 -6.29 -10.64 3.15
N GLY A 123 -6.45 -11.96 2.99
CA GLY A 123 -6.61 -12.89 4.11
C GLY A 123 -5.38 -13.01 4.99
N LEU A 124 -4.17 -13.01 4.41
CA LEU A 124 -2.91 -13.02 5.15
C LEU A 124 -2.79 -11.76 6.03
N LEU A 125 -3.02 -10.59 5.44
CA LEU A 125 -2.94 -9.31 6.14
C LEU A 125 -3.91 -9.23 7.33
N LEU A 126 -5.16 -9.70 7.16
CA LEU A 126 -6.13 -9.73 8.26
C LEU A 126 -5.69 -10.64 9.41
N ARG A 127 -5.09 -11.79 9.11
CA ARG A 127 -4.58 -12.71 10.15
C ARG A 127 -3.41 -12.08 10.90
N LYS A 128 -2.45 -11.54 10.17
CA LYS A 128 -1.26 -10.89 10.75
C LYS A 128 -1.62 -9.69 11.61
N ALA A 129 -2.56 -8.87 11.16
CA ALA A 129 -3.10 -7.78 11.97
C ALA A 129 -3.78 -8.28 13.26
N ARG A 130 -4.57 -9.36 13.17
CA ARG A 130 -5.23 -9.99 14.33
C ARG A 130 -4.23 -10.62 15.31
N GLU A 131 -3.18 -11.26 14.79
CA GLU A 131 -2.11 -11.88 15.57
C GLU A 131 -1.16 -10.83 16.19
N GLY A 132 -1.15 -9.60 15.68
CA GLY A 132 -0.18 -8.58 16.08
C GLY A 132 1.24 -8.88 15.60
N VAL A 133 1.38 -9.69 14.55
CA VAL A 133 2.67 -10.09 13.97
C VAL A 133 2.85 -9.38 12.64
N GLU A 134 3.86 -8.53 12.54
CA GLU A 134 4.22 -7.85 11.30
C GLU A 134 4.88 -8.84 10.32
N LEU A 135 4.63 -8.65 9.03
CA LEU A 135 5.22 -9.44 7.94
C LEU A 135 6.67 -8.97 7.68
N PRO A 136 7.57 -9.87 7.27
CA PRO A 136 8.89 -9.49 6.80
C PRO A 136 8.78 -8.70 5.49
N TYR A 137 9.51 -7.59 5.43
CA TYR A 137 9.57 -6.72 4.26
C TYR A 137 10.91 -6.84 3.55
N VAL A 138 10.89 -6.68 2.23
CA VAL A 138 12.09 -6.61 1.39
C VAL A 138 11.96 -5.44 0.41
N PRO A 139 13.08 -4.87 -0.07
CA PRO A 139 13.03 -3.83 -1.10
C PRO A 139 12.31 -4.31 -2.36
N VAL A 140 11.49 -3.44 -2.94
CA VAL A 140 10.86 -3.68 -4.25
C VAL A 140 11.92 -3.70 -5.35
N ARG A 141 12.95 -2.86 -5.22
CA ARG A 141 14.04 -2.78 -6.20
C ARG A 141 14.78 -4.12 -6.27
N GLY A 142 14.83 -4.69 -7.47
CA GLY A 142 15.53 -5.96 -7.72
C GLY A 142 14.80 -7.21 -7.23
N ALA A 143 13.60 -7.08 -6.65
CA ALA A 143 12.83 -8.22 -6.19
C ALA A 143 12.14 -8.96 -7.33
N VAL A 144 12.08 -10.29 -7.20
CA VAL A 144 11.26 -11.13 -8.06
C VAL A 144 9.82 -11.13 -7.53
N LEU A 145 8.93 -10.38 -8.18
CA LEU A 145 7.56 -10.12 -7.72
C LEU A 145 6.55 -11.20 -8.15
N HIS A 146 6.98 -12.14 -9.00
CA HIS A 146 6.22 -13.29 -9.46
C HIS A 146 6.89 -14.60 -9.02
N GLY A 147 6.12 -15.58 -8.55
CA GLY A 147 6.72 -16.82 -8.07
C GLY A 147 5.71 -17.92 -7.84
N ALA A 148 6.20 -19.08 -7.40
CA ALA A 148 5.39 -20.25 -7.13
C ALA A 148 4.28 -19.92 -6.11
N ARG A 149 3.08 -20.45 -6.37
CA ARG A 149 1.92 -20.20 -5.52
C ARG A 149 2.15 -20.83 -4.14
N PRO A 150 2.17 -20.06 -3.04
CA PRO A 150 2.35 -20.61 -1.71
C PRO A 150 1.10 -21.39 -1.27
N PRO A 151 1.22 -22.25 -0.24
CA PRO A 151 0.10 -23.03 0.26
C PRO A 151 -1.08 -22.17 0.68
N LYS A 152 -2.30 -22.75 0.55
CA LYS A 152 -3.53 -22.11 0.97
C LYS A 152 -3.45 -21.79 2.46
N LEU A 153 -3.98 -20.63 2.82
CA LEU A 153 -4.11 -20.24 4.21
C LEU A 153 -5.07 -21.22 4.93
N PRO A 154 -4.69 -21.80 6.09
CA PRO A 154 -5.53 -22.77 6.81
C PRO A 154 -6.87 -22.14 7.23
N PRO A 155 -7.98 -22.89 7.36
CA PRO A 155 -9.27 -22.33 7.76
C PRO A 155 -9.18 -21.55 9.08
N ILE A 156 -9.86 -20.41 9.16
CA ILE A 156 -9.96 -19.68 10.44
C ILE A 156 -10.94 -20.46 11.31
N LYS A 157 -10.48 -21.03 12.42
CA LYS A 157 -11.38 -21.52 13.46
C LYS A 157 -11.97 -20.31 14.18
N TRP A 158 -13.24 -20.02 13.96
CA TRP A 158 -13.96 -19.05 14.78
C TRP A 158 -14.21 -19.72 16.13
N ALA A 159 -13.58 -19.22 17.19
CA ALA A 159 -14.05 -19.54 18.53
C ALA A 159 -15.44 -18.89 18.65
N VAL A 160 -16.47 -19.71 18.84
CA VAL A 160 -17.79 -19.23 19.22
C VAL A 160 -17.58 -18.44 20.52
N ARG A 161 -17.86 -17.14 20.51
CA ARG A 161 -17.90 -16.37 21.76
C ARG A 161 -19.10 -16.90 22.53
N GLY A 162 -18.84 -17.60 23.64
CA GLY A 162 -19.83 -17.83 24.69
C GLY A 162 -20.08 -16.56 25.48
#